data_AF-A0A7S2FN97-F1
#
_entry.id   AF-A0A7S2FN97-F1
#
_cell.length_a   1.000
_cell.length_b   1.000
_cell.length_c   1.000
_cell.angle_alpha   90.00
_cell.angle_beta   90.00
_cell.angle_gamma   90.00
#
_symmetry.space_group_name_H-M   'P 1'
#
loop_
_entity.id
_entity.type
_entity.pdbx_description
1 polymer ?
#
loop_
_entity_poly.entity_id
_entity_poly.type
_entity_poly.pdbx_seq_one_letter_code
_entity_poly.pdbx_strand_id
1 'polypeptide(L)'
;RGEDCDHLQCFDLGSYMHTMKNIPPKHAWCCPVCDKPAPLHQLRLDAFAQSVIDGSEANVTEVLVADNGKWEVSATEEAMDDDDDDSSEDQFPHAAAAASRPMTQADLQQAALNLGRSFAAPAPPAKPAKPPREEPP
;
A
#
# COMPACT_ATOMS: atom_id res chain seq x y z
N ARG A 1 -20.28 -13.55 -1.87
CA ARG A 1 -20.54 -12.15 -2.32
C ARG A 1 -22.05 -11.85 -2.30
N GLY A 2 -22.48 -10.62 -2.54
CA GLY A 2 -23.91 -10.28 -2.68
C GLY A 2 -24.46 -10.55 -4.09
N GLU A 3 -25.79 -10.61 -4.22
CA GLU A 3 -26.50 -10.82 -5.51
C GLU A 3 -26.22 -9.70 -6.53
N ASP A 4 -26.21 -8.44 -6.09
CA ASP A 4 -26.03 -7.27 -6.96
C ASP A 4 -24.55 -6.88 -7.18
N CYS A 5 -23.60 -7.74 -6.77
CA CYS A 5 -22.17 -7.50 -6.89
C CYS A 5 -21.67 -7.79 -8.32
N ASP A 6 -21.15 -6.77 -9.01
CA ASP A 6 -20.57 -6.89 -10.36
C ASP A 6 -19.05 -7.09 -10.30
N HIS A 7 -18.59 -8.07 -9.52
CA HIS A 7 -17.18 -8.42 -9.41
C HIS A 7 -17.01 -9.92 -9.17
N LEU A 8 -15.86 -10.45 -9.60
CA LEU A 8 -15.52 -11.86 -9.43
C LEU A 8 -15.07 -12.18 -7.99
N GLN A 9 -14.32 -11.25 -7.37
CA GLN A 9 -13.73 -11.44 -6.06
C GLN A 9 -14.79 -11.77 -5.00
N CYS A 10 -14.57 -12.84 -4.25
CA CYS A 10 -15.41 -13.20 -3.12
C CYS A 10 -14.77 -12.78 -1.79
N PHE A 11 -15.55 -12.83 -0.73
CA PHE A 11 -15.10 -12.58 0.63
C PHE A 11 -15.62 -13.71 1.53
N ASP A 12 -14.85 -14.04 2.56
CA ASP A 12 -15.22 -15.05 3.55
C ASP A 12 -16.45 -14.60 4.36
N LEU A 13 -17.39 -15.53 4.57
CA LEU A 13 -18.64 -15.26 5.27
C LEU A 13 -18.40 -14.98 6.76
N GLY A 14 -17.52 -15.74 7.41
CA GLY A 14 -17.25 -15.59 8.85
C GLY A 14 -16.67 -14.21 9.16
N SER A 15 -15.63 -13.85 8.42
CA SER A 15 -14.94 -12.56 8.50
C SER A 15 -15.88 -11.41 8.13
N TYR A 16 -16.70 -11.56 7.09
CA TYR A 16 -17.72 -10.57 6.74
C TYR A 16 -18.71 -10.33 7.88
N MET A 17 -19.28 -11.40 8.44
CA MET A 17 -20.24 -11.28 9.56
C MET A 17 -19.61 -10.64 10.79
N HIS A 18 -18.36 -10.97 11.10
CA HIS A 18 -17.63 -10.35 12.20
C HIS A 18 -17.44 -8.85 11.95
N THR A 19 -16.89 -8.48 10.79
CA THR A 19 -16.63 -7.08 10.43
C THR A 19 -17.92 -6.26 10.41
N MET A 20 -18.98 -6.74 9.74
CA MET A 20 -20.23 -5.99 9.60
C MET A 20 -20.96 -5.72 10.93
N LYS A 21 -20.71 -6.54 11.96
CA LYS A 21 -21.24 -6.31 13.31
C LYS A 21 -20.46 -5.26 14.11
N ASN A 22 -19.21 -4.98 13.74
CA ASN A 22 -18.28 -4.16 14.52
C ASN A 22 -18.00 -2.77 13.90
N ILE A 23 -18.41 -2.53 12.65
CA ILE A 23 -18.19 -1.24 11.97
C ILE A 23 -19.42 -0.30 12.10
N PRO A 24 -19.26 1.02 11.84
CA PRO A 24 -20.37 1.97 11.93
C PRO A 24 -21.55 1.60 11.00
N PRO A 25 -22.81 1.83 11.44
CA PRO A 25 -24.01 1.42 10.70
C PRO A 25 -24.08 1.91 9.24
N LYS A 26 -23.46 3.06 8.94
CA LYS A 26 -23.41 3.63 7.58
C LYS A 26 -22.70 2.74 6.56
N HIS A 27 -21.72 1.96 7.01
CA HIS A 27 -20.90 1.08 6.17
C HIS A 27 -21.16 -0.40 6.46
N ALA A 28 -21.91 -0.69 7.52
CA ALA A 28 -22.36 -2.03 7.84
C ALA A 28 -23.25 -2.57 6.71
N TRP A 29 -23.09 -3.87 6.44
CA TRP A 29 -23.88 -4.60 5.44
C TRP A 29 -23.68 -4.12 4.00
N CYS A 30 -22.52 -3.53 3.71
CA CYS A 30 -22.05 -3.25 2.36
C CYS A 30 -20.95 -4.24 1.95
N CYS A 31 -20.86 -4.53 0.65
CA CYS A 31 -19.81 -5.39 0.10
C CYS A 31 -18.43 -4.74 0.31
N PRO A 32 -17.44 -5.43 0.92
CA PRO A 32 -16.10 -4.87 1.16
C PRO A 32 -15.28 -4.67 -0.12
N VAL A 33 -15.74 -5.17 -1.26
CA VAL A 33 -15.06 -5.07 -2.56
C VAL A 33 -15.59 -3.89 -3.38
N CYS A 34 -16.92 -3.67 -3.39
CA CYS A 34 -17.55 -2.70 -4.28
C CYS A 34 -18.51 -1.72 -3.58
N ASP A 35 -18.60 -1.74 -2.26
CA ASP A 35 -19.45 -0.89 -1.41
C ASP A 35 -20.96 -0.94 -1.70
N LYS A 36 -21.43 -1.76 -2.64
CA LYS A 36 -22.86 -1.99 -2.88
C LYS A 36 -23.52 -2.64 -1.66
N PRO A 37 -24.83 -2.43 -1.43
CA PRO A 37 -25.57 -3.13 -0.39
C PRO A 37 -25.42 -4.65 -0.50
N ALA A 38 -25.12 -5.31 0.61
CA ALA A 38 -24.98 -6.76 0.73
C ALA A 38 -25.56 -7.28 2.08
N PRO A 39 -26.85 -7.01 2.38
CA PRO A 39 -27.51 -7.56 3.56
C PRO A 39 -27.51 -9.09 3.56
N LEU A 40 -27.61 -9.70 4.74
CA LEU A 40 -27.50 -11.15 4.92
C LEU A 40 -28.35 -11.99 3.95
N HIS A 41 -29.58 -11.55 3.65
CA HIS A 41 -30.50 -12.28 2.76
C HIS A 41 -30.12 -12.18 1.27
N GLN A 42 -29.23 -11.27 0.89
CA GLN A 42 -28.70 -11.13 -0.47
C GLN A 42 -27.32 -11.78 -0.64
N LEU A 43 -26.71 -12.29 0.44
CA LEU A 43 -25.47 -13.06 0.31
C LEU A 43 -25.73 -14.37 -0.42
N ARG A 44 -24.78 -14.78 -1.25
CA ARG A 44 -24.77 -16.04 -1.99
C ARG A 44 -23.41 -16.71 -1.86
N LEU A 45 -23.43 -18.04 -1.79
CA LEU A 45 -22.25 -18.87 -1.98
C LEU A 45 -21.92 -18.89 -3.47
N ASP A 46 -20.66 -18.62 -3.80
CA ASP A 46 -20.21 -18.68 -5.17
C ASP A 46 -19.64 -20.06 -5.47
N ALA A 47 -20.32 -20.81 -6.34
CA ALA A 47 -19.92 -22.17 -6.69
C ALA A 47 -18.58 -22.21 -7.43
N PHE A 48 -18.27 -21.18 -8.24
CA PHE A 48 -17.01 -21.12 -8.97
C PHE A 48 -15.82 -20.93 -8.03
N ALA A 49 -15.84 -19.91 -7.18
CA ALA A 49 -14.82 -19.65 -6.16
C ALA A 49 -14.66 -20.84 -5.21
N GLN A 50 -15.77 -21.50 -4.81
CA GLN A 50 -15.69 -22.73 -4.03
C GLN A 50 -14.94 -23.83 -4.79
N SER A 51 -15.23 -24.02 -6.08
CA SER A 51 -14.54 -25.03 -6.89
C SER A 51 -13.05 -24.74 -7.09
N VAL A 52 -12.67 -23.46 -7.15
CA VAL A 52 -11.26 -23.03 -7.19
C VAL A 52 -10.59 -23.39 -5.87
N ILE A 53 -11.21 -23.05 -4.73
CA ILE A 53 -10.67 -23.35 -3.40
C ILE A 53 -10.53 -24.86 -3.20
N ASP A 54 -11.56 -25.64 -3.54
CA ASP A 54 -11.55 -27.10 -3.39
C ASP A 54 -10.52 -27.79 -4.30
N GLY A 55 -10.18 -27.17 -5.44
CA GLY A 55 -9.19 -27.65 -6.40
C GLY A 55 -7.78 -27.10 -6.18
N SER A 56 -7.57 -26.21 -5.21
CA SER A 56 -6.27 -25.57 -4.95
C SER A 56 -5.58 -26.19 -3.75
N GLU A 57 -4.24 -26.15 -3.76
CA GLU A 57 -3.44 -26.49 -2.59
C GLU A 57 -3.49 -25.35 -1.56
N ALA A 58 -3.19 -25.65 -0.30
CA ALA A 58 -3.35 -24.71 0.81
C ALA A 58 -2.43 -23.48 0.73
N ASN A 59 -1.30 -23.59 0.02
CA ASN A 59 -0.33 -22.53 -0.20
C ASN A 59 -0.62 -21.70 -1.47
N VAL A 60 -1.69 -21.98 -2.21
CA VAL A 60 -2.06 -21.17 -3.39
C VAL A 60 -2.67 -19.85 -2.92
N THR A 61 -2.11 -18.73 -3.39
CA THR A 61 -2.56 -17.38 -3.01
C THR A 61 -3.28 -16.66 -4.15
N GLU A 62 -2.99 -17.02 -5.39
CA GLU A 62 -3.60 -16.39 -6.57
C GLU A 62 -3.80 -17.38 -7.71
N VAL A 63 -4.91 -17.21 -8.43
CA VAL A 63 -5.20 -17.94 -9.66
C VAL A 63 -5.57 -16.97 -10.78
N LEU A 64 -5.19 -17.32 -12.01
CA LEU A 64 -5.60 -16.62 -13.22
C LEU A 64 -6.81 -17.33 -13.83
N VAL A 65 -7.88 -16.59 -14.08
CA VAL A 65 -9.13 -17.11 -14.67
C VAL A 65 -9.26 -16.64 -16.12
N ALA A 66 -9.33 -17.59 -17.05
CA ALA A 66 -9.52 -17.33 -18.47
C ALA A 66 -11.01 -17.12 -18.83
N ASP A 67 -11.28 -16.50 -19.98
CA ASP A 67 -12.63 -16.20 -20.49
C ASP A 67 -13.52 -17.43 -20.66
N ASN A 68 -12.92 -18.62 -20.80
CA ASN A 68 -13.63 -19.89 -20.89
C ASN A 68 -13.97 -20.50 -19.51
N GLY A 69 -13.68 -19.79 -18.41
CA GLY A 69 -13.90 -20.24 -17.03
C GLY A 69 -12.88 -21.25 -16.52
N LYS A 70 -11.85 -21.60 -17.30
CA LYS A 70 -10.72 -22.37 -16.79
C LYS A 70 -9.81 -21.46 -15.97
N TRP A 71 -9.13 -22.04 -14.99
CA TRP A 71 -8.21 -21.31 -14.14
C TRP A 71 -6.91 -22.09 -13.95
N GLU A 72 -5.84 -21.35 -13.67
CA GLU A 72 -4.50 -21.88 -13.36
C GLU A 72 -3.87 -21.11 -12.20
N VAL A 73 -2.97 -21.74 -11.46
CA VAL A 73 -2.26 -21.11 -10.33
C VAL A 73 -1.26 -20.08 -10.88
N SER A 74 -1.32 -18.85 -10.36
CA SER A 74 -0.37 -17.78 -10.71
C SER A 74 0.64 -17.48 -9.61
N ALA A 75 0.28 -17.71 -8.34
CA ALA A 75 1.16 -17.49 -7.20
C ALA A 75 0.88 -18.46 -6.04
N THR A 76 1.94 -18.77 -5.29
CA THR A 76 1.90 -19.54 -4.05
C THR A 76 2.66 -18.82 -2.95
N GLU A 77 2.40 -19.17 -1.69
CA GLU A 77 3.24 -18.77 -0.57
C GLU A 77 4.64 -19.37 -0.77
N GLU A 78 5.64 -18.51 -1.02
CA GLU A 78 7.03 -18.94 -1.12
C GLU A 78 7.53 -19.29 0.29
N ALA A 79 8.10 -20.48 0.45
CA ALA A 79 8.86 -20.78 1.66
C ALA A 79 9.99 -19.75 1.74
N MET A 80 10.09 -19.03 2.85
CA MET A 80 11.24 -18.18 3.11
C MET A 80 12.48 -19.10 3.14
N ASP A 81 13.18 -19.25 2.02
CA ASP A 81 14.50 -19.88 1.99
C ASP A 81 15.46 -18.90 2.67
N ASP A 82 15.80 -19.23 3.91
CA ASP A 82 16.77 -18.55 4.76
C ASP A 82 18.19 -18.93 4.28
N ASP A 83 18.49 -18.69 3.00
CA ASP A 83 19.86 -18.79 2.45
C ASP A 83 20.50 -17.39 2.47
N ASP A 84 20.80 -16.92 3.69
CA ASP A 84 21.75 -15.84 3.93
C ASP A 84 23.12 -16.49 4.20
N ASP A 85 23.76 -17.00 3.15
CA ASP A 85 25.16 -17.45 3.13
C ASP A 85 25.88 -16.85 1.90
N ASP A 86 26.60 -15.75 2.10
CA ASP A 86 28.07 -15.76 2.00
C ASP A 86 28.66 -14.37 2.27
N SER A 87 29.76 -14.39 3.04
CA SER A 87 30.51 -13.21 3.49
C SER A 87 31.34 -12.60 2.36
N SER A 88 31.31 -11.27 2.23
CA SER A 88 32.42 -10.55 1.62
C SER A 88 32.88 -9.42 2.55
N GLU A 89 33.84 -9.74 3.42
CA GLU A 89 34.71 -8.78 4.08
C GLU A 89 35.57 -8.08 3.02
N ASP A 90 35.13 -6.93 2.49
CA ASP A 90 35.98 -6.06 1.69
C ASP A 90 36.42 -4.83 2.50
N GLN A 91 37.62 -4.99 3.04
CA GLN A 91 38.39 -4.00 3.78
C GLN A 91 38.88 -2.88 2.83
N PHE A 92 38.19 -1.74 2.78
CA PHE A 92 38.69 -0.52 2.12
C PHE A 92 39.39 0.42 3.14
N PRO A 93 40.64 0.84 2.88
CA PRO A 93 41.39 1.68 3.81
C PRO A 93 41.05 3.18 3.68
N HIS A 94 40.74 3.78 4.84
CA HIS A 94 40.95 5.17 5.28
C HIS A 94 40.85 6.34 4.26
N ALA A 95 39.80 7.17 4.41
CA ALA A 95 39.86 8.62 4.19
C ALA A 95 38.89 9.35 5.16
N ALA A 96 39.26 10.56 5.57
CA ALA A 96 38.87 11.18 6.84
C ALA A 96 37.44 11.76 6.93
N ALA A 97 36.79 11.46 8.06
CA ALA A 97 35.93 12.27 8.93
C ALA A 97 35.07 13.41 8.32
N ALA A 98 33.76 13.17 8.25
CA ALA A 98 32.74 14.15 8.59
C ALA A 98 31.67 13.47 9.46
N ALA A 99 31.83 13.56 10.78
CA ALA A 99 30.89 13.00 11.74
C ALA A 99 29.55 13.74 11.64
N SER A 100 28.52 13.06 11.13
CA SER A 100 27.13 13.48 11.36
C SER A 100 26.88 13.34 12.86
N ARG A 101 26.70 14.47 13.55
CA ARG A 101 26.40 14.46 15.00
C ARG A 101 25.11 13.65 15.21
N PRO A 102 25.07 12.72 16.18
CA PRO A 102 23.81 12.11 16.57
C PRO A 102 22.89 13.21 17.09
N MET A 103 21.68 13.30 16.54
CA MET A 103 20.69 14.28 17.01
C MET A 103 20.43 14.07 18.50
N THR A 104 20.45 15.15 19.27
CA THR A 104 20.18 15.09 20.70
C THR A 104 18.67 14.99 20.93
N GLN A 105 18.28 14.52 22.12
CA GLN A 105 16.88 14.52 22.53
C GLN A 105 16.25 15.93 22.46
N ALA A 106 17.04 16.97 22.69
CA ALA A 106 16.60 18.35 22.56
C ALA A 106 16.28 18.71 21.09
N ASP A 107 17.08 18.25 20.12
CA ASP A 107 16.86 18.51 18.69
C ASP A 107 15.55 17.85 18.21
N LEU A 108 15.29 16.61 18.66
CA LEU A 108 14.04 15.90 18.36
C LEU A 108 12.81 16.60 18.96
N GLN A 109 12.95 17.09 20.20
CA GLN A 109 11.86 17.79 20.89
C GLN A 109 11.58 19.16 20.27
N GLN A 110 12.61 19.83 19.72
CA GLN A 110 12.46 21.10 19.01
C GLN A 110 11.86 20.91 17.61
N ALA A 111 12.16 19.81 16.92
CA ALA A 111 11.51 19.43 15.67
C ALA A 111 10.02 19.12 15.87
N ALA A 112 9.66 18.45 16.97
CA ALA A 112 8.27 18.16 17.33
C ALA A 112 7.40 19.42 17.52
N LEU A 113 7.98 20.51 18.02
CA LEU A 113 7.27 21.78 18.23
C LEU A 113 7.01 22.57 16.93
N ASN A 114 7.66 22.20 15.82
CA ASN A 114 7.49 22.84 14.52
C ASN A 114 6.50 22.11 13.60
N LEU A 115 5.97 20.95 14.01
CA LEU A 115 4.90 20.24 13.31
C LEU A 115 3.56 20.98 13.48
N GLY A 116 3.31 21.95 12.59
CA GLY A 116 2.06 22.70 12.53
C GLY A 116 2.17 24.13 12.04
N ARG A 117 3.39 24.66 11.85
CA ARG A 117 3.58 25.92 11.12
C ARG A 117 3.70 25.61 9.63
N SER A 118 2.70 26.00 8.86
CA SER A 118 2.72 25.93 7.40
C SER A 118 4.03 26.54 6.89
N PHE A 119 4.82 25.77 6.16
CA PHE A 119 5.99 26.26 5.45
C PHE A 119 5.51 27.29 4.41
N ALA A 120 5.67 28.58 4.70
CA ALA A 120 5.74 29.57 3.65
C ALA A 120 7.02 29.28 2.86
N ALA A 121 6.87 28.91 1.59
CA ALA A 121 8.00 28.71 0.70
C ALA A 121 8.85 30.00 0.66
N PRO A 122 10.19 29.91 0.73
CA PRO A 122 11.03 31.08 0.49
C PRO A 122 10.83 31.56 -0.95
N ALA A 123 10.55 32.85 -1.12
CA ALA A 123 10.42 33.48 -2.42
C ALA A 123 11.71 33.28 -3.25
N PRO A 124 11.60 33.09 -4.59
CA PRO A 124 12.78 32.97 -5.44
C PRO A 124 13.58 34.29 -5.46
N PRO A 125 14.92 34.24 -5.62
CA PRO A 125 15.74 35.45 -5.67
C PRO A 125 15.41 36.27 -6.92
N ALA A 126 15.31 37.59 -6.74
CA ALA A 126 15.09 38.55 -7.81
C ALA A 126 16.24 38.53 -8.83
N LYS A 127 15.91 38.54 -10.12
CA LYS A 127 16.89 38.68 -11.21
C LYS A 127 17.51 40.08 -11.16
N PRO A 128 18.82 40.24 -11.44
CA PRO A 128 19.44 41.55 -11.53
C PRO A 128 18.89 42.33 -12.73
N ALA A 129 18.59 43.62 -12.51
CA ALA A 129 18.12 44.54 -13.53
C ALA A 129 19.19 44.81 -14.59
N LYS A 130 18.78 44.87 -15.87
CA LYS A 130 19.65 45.31 -16.97
C LYS A 130 19.99 46.80 -16.81
N PRO A 131 21.23 47.23 -17.11
CA PRO A 131 21.58 48.65 -17.11
C PRO A 131 20.85 49.39 -18.25
N PRO A 132 20.56 50.69 -18.08
CA PRO A 132 19.94 51.49 -19.12
C PRO A 132 20.88 51.64 -20.32
N ARG A 133 20.29 51.62 -21.51
CA ARG A 133 20.97 51.81 -22.79
C ARG A 133 21.20 53.31 -22.98
N GLU A 134 22.44 53.75 -23.05
CA GLU A 134 22.78 55.10 -23.53
C GLU A 134 22.51 55.17 -25.05
N GLU A 135 21.78 56.20 -25.48
CA GLU A 135 21.65 56.57 -26.90
C GLU A 135 22.84 57.47 -27.30
N PRO A 136 23.51 57.20 -28.43
CA PRO A 136 24.54 58.07 -28.97
C PRO A 136 23.91 59.22 -29.82
N PRO A 137 24.68 60.26 -30.16
CA PRO A 137 24.19 61.63 -30.37
C PRO A 137 23.40 61.88 -31.65
#